data_AF-A0A964DHR6-F1
#
_entry.id   AF-A0A964DHR6-F1
#
_cell.length_a   1.000
_cell.length_b   1.000
_cell.length_c   1.000
_cell.angle_alpha   90.00
_cell.angle_beta   90.00
_cell.angle_gamma   90.00
#
_symmetry.space_group_name_H-M   'P 1'
#
loop_
_entity.id
_entity.type
_entity.pdbx_description
1 polymer ?
#
loop_
_entity_poly.entity_id
_entity_poly.type
_entity_poly.pdbx_seq_one_letter_code
_entity_poly.pdbx_strand_id
1 'polypeptide(L)'
;MIVFLIIPAYGYPPGMGGGTGTINNAIVQSDPGNMTSSDQDIRLLQHLVEVDSIQLSSENKLLIHETLIFKNTGVNNFSGILKTWVPDGIEGINITRMSMIDGSPEYPLQPIQNGNIIEWQDIINSGNLPPLYSIEYALKSESTGKLTGTQTFTKKLAVPTIINYNYEGKPGLPAIVIKVTGPAGSSVELLDGNGNKLTADNISEDGNSKIYRFGTPQFKEVEIQISRSSVSSSQITGYVIIGILILLVISYPILRKKSKKIKGFEEKFQGSLKGREEKGSKEETSGDEVDLEATQAEDDTELSTKTKEELVSKKNDLISRLEKLKKDYADGNLMDEEYEELRIPYQRNLKKINRILEKME
;
A
#
# COMPACT_ATOMS: atom_id res chain seq x y z
N MET A 1 8.08 20.96 -0.61
CA MET A 1 8.97 20.89 -1.79
C MET A 1 8.07 20.96 -3.02
N ILE A 2 7.95 22.15 -3.61
CA ILE A 2 7.05 22.41 -4.74
C ILE A 2 7.74 21.91 -6.00
N VAL A 3 7.23 20.85 -6.61
CA VAL A 3 7.72 20.37 -7.91
C VAL A 3 7.16 21.31 -8.97
N PHE A 4 8.01 22.20 -9.48
CA PHE A 4 7.75 23.00 -10.66
C PHE A 4 7.47 22.09 -11.87
N LEU A 5 6.30 22.24 -12.50
CA LEU A 5 6.07 21.81 -13.87
C LEU A 5 6.08 23.02 -14.79
N ILE A 6 7.29 23.54 -15.09
CA ILE A 6 7.52 24.40 -16.25
C ILE A 6 8.25 23.56 -17.27
N ILE A 7 7.57 23.20 -18.37
CA ILE A 7 8.26 22.79 -19.60
C ILE A 7 8.29 24.03 -20.51
N PRO A 8 9.46 24.44 -21.04
CA PRO A 8 9.54 25.55 -21.97
C PRO A 8 8.79 25.20 -23.26
N ALA A 9 7.86 26.07 -23.64
CA ALA A 9 7.18 25.99 -24.93
C ALA A 9 8.21 26.17 -26.06
N TYR A 10 8.43 25.11 -26.83
CA TYR A 10 9.03 25.21 -28.16
C TYR A 10 8.07 26.00 -29.04
N GLY A 11 8.50 27.17 -29.49
CA GLY A 11 7.80 27.97 -30.49
C GLY A 11 7.88 27.36 -31.89
N TYR A 12 6.87 27.64 -32.72
CA TYR A 12 6.88 27.90 -34.18
C TYR A 12 5.41 27.94 -34.71
N PRO A 13 5.12 28.53 -35.90
CA PRO A 13 4.59 29.87 -36.15
C PRO A 13 3.07 29.90 -36.52
N PRO A 14 2.44 31.08 -36.74
CA PRO A 14 1.01 31.16 -37.04
C PRO A 14 0.72 30.80 -38.52
N GLY A 15 -0.10 29.77 -38.73
CA GLY A 15 -0.66 29.42 -40.03
C GLY A 15 -2.14 29.80 -40.12
N MET A 16 -2.45 30.76 -40.99
CA MET A 16 -3.82 31.06 -41.44
C MET A 16 -4.42 29.88 -42.20
N GLY A 17 -5.71 29.61 -42.00
CA GLY A 17 -6.48 28.68 -42.83
C GLY A 17 -7.92 28.58 -42.37
N GLY A 18 -8.82 29.33 -42.98
CA GLY A 18 -10.26 29.19 -42.80
C GLY A 18 -10.81 27.94 -43.51
N GLY A 19 -11.94 27.42 -43.02
CA GLY A 19 -12.63 26.32 -43.68
C GLY A 19 -13.66 25.60 -42.80
N THR A 20 -14.87 26.15 -42.77
CA THR A 20 -16.19 25.47 -42.74
C THR A 20 -16.29 24.01 -42.27
N GLY A 21 -17.04 23.81 -41.18
CA GLY A 21 -18.19 22.88 -41.12
C GLY A 21 -17.89 21.40 -40.86
N THR A 22 -18.27 20.91 -39.68
CA THR A 22 -19.14 19.73 -39.47
C THR A 22 -19.53 19.69 -37.98
N ILE A 23 -20.81 19.87 -37.69
CA ILE A 23 -21.39 19.77 -36.35
C ILE A 23 -21.64 18.28 -36.08
N ASN A 24 -20.80 17.64 -35.26
CA ASN A 24 -21.12 16.35 -34.69
C ASN A 24 -21.74 16.58 -33.31
N ASN A 25 -23.04 16.31 -33.21
CA ASN A 25 -23.81 16.29 -31.98
C ASN A 25 -23.28 15.19 -31.05
N ALA A 26 -22.38 15.56 -30.14
CA ALA A 26 -22.22 14.84 -28.89
C ALA A 26 -23.30 15.36 -27.93
N ILE A 27 -24.23 14.48 -27.57
CA ILE A 27 -25.29 14.75 -26.60
C ILE A 27 -24.60 15.05 -25.26
N VAL A 28 -24.51 16.33 -24.91
CA VAL A 28 -24.21 16.77 -23.55
C VAL A 28 -25.45 16.44 -22.73
N GLN A 29 -25.37 15.35 -21.98
CA GLN A 29 -26.40 14.97 -21.02
C GLN A 29 -26.23 15.87 -19.79
N SER A 30 -26.80 17.07 -19.85
CA SER A 30 -26.89 18.01 -18.74
C SER A 30 -28.02 17.58 -17.81
N ASP A 31 -27.68 17.25 -16.57
CA ASP A 31 -28.66 17.10 -15.48
C ASP A 31 -29.15 18.51 -15.08
N PRO A 32 -30.44 18.84 -15.27
CA PRO A 32 -30.93 20.23 -15.20
C PRO A 32 -31.12 20.78 -13.77
N GLY A 33 -30.70 20.05 -12.73
CA GLY A 33 -30.98 20.41 -11.34
C GLY A 33 -30.05 21.46 -10.69
N ASN A 34 -28.93 21.85 -11.30
CA ASN A 34 -27.86 22.53 -10.54
C ASN A 34 -26.99 23.56 -11.29
N MET A 35 -27.42 24.07 -12.45
CA MET A 35 -26.66 25.11 -13.16
C MET A 35 -27.46 26.42 -13.21
N THR A 36 -26.97 27.46 -12.55
CA THR A 36 -27.33 28.82 -12.94
C THR A 36 -26.60 29.17 -14.23
N SER A 37 -27.13 30.08 -15.04
CA SER A 37 -26.58 30.44 -16.36
C SER A 37 -25.12 30.95 -16.32
N SER A 38 -24.63 31.35 -15.14
CA SER A 38 -23.25 31.75 -14.87
C SER A 38 -22.27 30.57 -14.73
N ASP A 39 -22.77 29.34 -14.54
CA ASP A 39 -21.94 28.16 -14.25
C ASP A 39 -21.43 27.47 -15.53
N GLN A 40 -21.92 27.86 -16.71
CA GLN A 40 -21.48 27.29 -17.99
C GLN A 40 -20.07 27.74 -18.40
N ASP A 41 -19.62 28.88 -17.86
CA ASP A 41 -18.36 29.51 -18.21
C ASP A 41 -17.18 29.02 -17.35
N ILE A 42 -17.44 28.23 -16.29
CA ILE A 42 -16.37 27.65 -15.47
C ILE A 42 -16.08 26.22 -15.91
N ARG A 43 -14.79 25.96 -16.18
CA ARG A 43 -14.28 24.62 -16.53
C ARG A 43 -13.18 24.19 -15.58
N LEU A 44 -13.19 22.93 -15.18
CA LEU A 44 -12.09 22.32 -14.43
C LEU A 44 -11.00 21.88 -15.43
N LEU A 45 -9.84 22.53 -15.39
CA LEU A 45 -8.71 22.25 -16.30
C LEU A 45 -7.91 21.02 -15.88
N GLN A 46 -7.66 20.90 -14.59
CA GLN A 46 -6.86 19.83 -14.03
C GLN A 46 -7.30 19.56 -12.60
N HIS A 47 -7.22 18.29 -12.24
CA HIS A 47 -7.48 17.79 -10.90
C HIS A 47 -6.35 16.85 -10.49
N LEU A 48 -5.60 17.24 -9.47
CA LEU A 48 -4.63 16.37 -8.81
C LEU A 48 -5.24 15.87 -7.50
N VAL A 49 -5.17 14.55 -7.29
CA VAL A 49 -5.59 13.88 -6.06
C VAL A 49 -4.37 13.17 -5.48
N GLU A 50 -3.91 13.61 -4.33
CA GLU A 50 -2.82 13.00 -3.58
C GLU A 50 -3.40 12.27 -2.37
N VAL A 51 -3.06 10.98 -2.24
CA VAL A 51 -3.47 10.12 -1.12
C VAL A 51 -2.22 9.65 -0.40
N ASP A 52 -2.05 10.07 0.85
CA ASP A 52 -0.93 9.66 1.71
C ASP A 52 -1.43 8.75 2.83
N SER A 53 -0.98 7.49 2.79
CA SER A 53 -1.30 6.46 3.79
C SER A 53 -0.24 6.28 4.88
N ILE A 54 0.82 7.09 4.85
CA ILE A 54 1.94 7.05 5.79
C ILE A 54 1.77 8.13 6.86
N GLN A 55 1.50 9.37 6.44
CA GLN A 55 1.61 10.56 7.31
C GLN A 55 0.70 10.49 8.54
N LEU A 56 -0.53 9.97 8.39
CA LEU A 56 -1.50 9.80 9.49
C LEU A 56 -1.76 8.33 9.83
N SER A 57 -0.80 7.45 9.51
CA SER A 57 -0.96 5.99 9.71
C SER A 57 -1.15 5.59 11.17
N SER A 58 -0.57 6.32 12.14
CA SER A 58 -0.75 6.07 13.58
C SER A 58 -2.17 6.35 14.07
N GLU A 59 -2.93 7.16 13.34
CA GLU A 59 -4.33 7.48 13.64
C GLU A 59 -5.33 6.63 12.83
N ASN A 60 -4.85 5.67 12.03
CA ASN A 60 -5.65 4.93 11.05
C ASN A 60 -6.40 5.88 10.09
N LYS A 61 -5.71 6.92 9.61
CA LYS A 61 -6.27 7.88 8.65
C LYS A 61 -5.41 7.97 7.40
N LEU A 62 -6.06 8.30 6.28
CA LEU A 62 -5.43 8.78 5.06
C LEU A 62 -5.39 10.31 5.14
N LEU A 63 -4.27 10.92 4.76
CA LEU A 63 -4.24 12.34 4.44
C LEU A 63 -4.52 12.50 2.95
N ILE A 64 -5.53 13.30 2.63
CA ILE A 64 -5.91 13.59 1.25
C ILE A 64 -5.60 15.05 0.96
N HIS A 65 -4.88 15.29 -0.12
CA HIS A 65 -4.62 16.61 -0.65
C HIS A 65 -5.09 16.65 -2.11
N GLU A 66 -6.03 17.52 -2.41
CA GLU A 66 -6.52 17.75 -3.76
C GLU A 66 -6.14 19.14 -4.25
N THR A 67 -5.77 19.21 -5.52
CA THR A 67 -5.54 20.46 -6.22
C THR A 67 -6.49 20.57 -7.42
N LEU A 68 -7.33 21.61 -7.42
CA LEU A 68 -8.30 21.91 -8.47
C LEU A 68 -7.92 23.20 -9.19
N ILE A 69 -7.95 23.19 -10.52
CA ILE A 69 -7.68 24.38 -11.34
C ILE A 69 -8.92 24.72 -12.15
N PHE A 70 -9.66 25.74 -11.74
CA PHE A 70 -10.83 26.23 -12.46
C PHE A 70 -10.46 27.37 -13.40
N LYS A 71 -10.91 27.31 -14.66
CA LYS A 71 -10.76 28.37 -15.65
C LYS A 71 -12.12 28.94 -16.01
N ASN A 72 -12.19 30.26 -16.00
CA ASN A 72 -13.28 30.99 -16.61
C ASN A 72 -13.04 31.12 -18.12
N THR A 73 -13.91 30.50 -18.92
CA THR A 73 -13.96 30.57 -20.38
C THR A 73 -14.95 31.61 -20.91
N GLY A 74 -15.72 32.24 -20.02
CA GLY A 74 -16.64 33.31 -20.34
C GLY A 74 -15.94 34.65 -20.60
N VAL A 75 -16.71 35.60 -21.09
CA VAL A 75 -16.24 36.99 -21.30
C VAL A 75 -16.27 37.82 -20.01
N ASN A 76 -17.16 37.48 -19.09
CA ASN A 76 -17.34 38.19 -17.82
C ASN A 76 -16.67 37.43 -16.67
N ASN A 77 -16.33 38.13 -15.60
CA ASN A 77 -15.87 37.50 -14.37
C ASN A 77 -16.98 36.60 -13.78
N PHE A 78 -16.61 35.41 -13.37
CA PHE A 78 -17.47 34.52 -12.61
C PHE A 78 -17.47 34.95 -11.15
N SER A 79 -18.64 34.91 -10.52
CA SER A 79 -18.81 35.10 -9.09
C SER A 79 -19.89 34.13 -8.62
N GLY A 80 -19.50 33.06 -7.93
CA GLY A 80 -20.44 32.01 -7.57
C GLY A 80 -19.84 30.97 -6.63
N ILE A 81 -20.63 29.92 -6.41
CA ILE A 81 -20.28 28.81 -5.53
C ILE A 81 -19.56 27.74 -6.36
N LEU A 82 -18.33 27.43 -5.95
CA LEU A 82 -17.56 26.29 -6.42
C LEU A 82 -17.79 25.10 -5.49
N LYS A 83 -17.74 23.89 -6.03
CA LYS A 83 -18.06 22.66 -5.30
C LYS A 83 -17.06 21.56 -5.60
N THR A 84 -16.85 20.66 -4.64
CA THR A 84 -16.20 19.36 -4.83
C THR A 84 -16.86 18.28 -3.98
N TRP A 85 -16.73 17.03 -4.43
CA TRP A 85 -17.16 15.88 -3.65
C TRP A 85 -16.06 15.42 -2.71
N VAL A 86 -16.41 14.90 -1.55
CA VAL A 86 -15.50 14.28 -0.59
C VAL A 86 -16.13 13.02 0.02
N PRO A 87 -15.31 12.05 0.44
CA PRO A 87 -15.81 10.84 1.09
C PRO A 87 -16.56 11.13 2.39
N ASP A 88 -17.34 10.14 2.83
CA ASP A 88 -17.92 10.17 4.18
C ASP A 88 -16.84 10.05 5.25
N GLY A 89 -17.08 10.64 6.42
CA GLY A 89 -16.19 10.48 7.58
C GLY A 89 -14.87 11.24 7.50
N ILE A 90 -14.79 12.26 6.64
CA ILE A 90 -13.64 13.16 6.59
C ILE A 90 -13.59 14.12 7.80
N GLU A 91 -12.39 14.57 8.15
CA GLU A 91 -12.11 15.47 9.26
C GLU A 91 -11.16 16.59 8.81
N GLY A 92 -11.27 17.77 9.44
CA GLY A 92 -10.26 18.82 9.30
C GLY A 92 -10.12 19.43 7.90
N ILE A 93 -11.25 19.67 7.21
CA ILE A 93 -11.23 20.28 5.87
C ILE A 93 -10.60 21.67 5.93
N ASN A 94 -9.60 21.87 5.09
CA ASN A 94 -9.02 23.17 4.80
C ASN A 94 -9.08 23.42 3.29
N ILE A 95 -9.51 24.62 2.89
CA ILE A 95 -9.47 25.06 1.50
C ILE A 95 -8.66 26.35 1.42
N THR A 96 -7.63 26.35 0.58
CA THR A 96 -6.84 27.55 0.29
C THR A 96 -6.86 27.85 -1.20
N ARG A 97 -6.95 29.14 -1.54
CA ARG A 97 -6.76 29.65 -2.88
C ARG A 97 -5.32 30.11 -3.05
N MET A 98 -4.70 29.71 -4.15
CA MET A 98 -3.34 30.06 -4.50
C MET A 98 -3.32 30.72 -5.88
N SER A 99 -2.48 31.74 -6.04
CA SER A 99 -2.12 32.25 -7.37
C SER A 99 -1.03 31.37 -7.97
N MET A 100 -1.04 31.22 -9.29
CA MET A 100 0.06 30.58 -10.03
C MET A 100 1.31 31.48 -10.15
N ILE A 101 1.27 32.68 -9.56
CA ILE A 101 2.42 33.59 -9.48
C ILE A 101 3.26 33.16 -8.28
N ASP A 102 4.53 32.90 -8.52
CA ASP A 102 5.48 32.47 -7.49
C ASP A 102 5.54 33.47 -6.32
N GLY A 103 5.59 32.95 -5.08
CA GLY A 103 5.57 33.75 -3.86
C GLY A 103 4.23 34.40 -3.49
N SER A 104 3.13 34.10 -4.20
CA SER A 104 1.79 34.55 -3.80
C SER A 104 1.42 34.00 -2.43
N PRO A 105 0.83 34.81 -1.54
CA PRO A 105 0.26 34.29 -0.31
C PRO A 105 -0.91 33.35 -0.64
N GLU A 106 -1.10 32.36 0.23
CA GLU A 106 -2.27 31.50 0.24
C GLU A 106 -3.42 32.24 0.92
N TYR A 107 -4.61 32.17 0.33
CA TYR A 107 -5.81 32.78 0.87
C TYR A 107 -6.73 31.69 1.40
N PRO A 108 -6.90 31.55 2.73
CA PRO A 108 -7.83 30.59 3.27
C PRO A 108 -9.26 30.96 2.87
N LEU A 109 -10.01 29.96 2.44
CA LEU A 109 -11.42 30.06 2.10
C LEU A 109 -12.24 29.34 3.19
N GLN A 110 -13.46 29.81 3.42
CA GLN A 110 -14.37 29.19 4.38
C GLN A 110 -15.26 28.18 3.64
N PRO A 111 -15.02 26.86 3.79
CA PRO A 111 -15.86 25.84 3.19
C PRO A 111 -17.18 25.68 3.94
N ILE A 112 -18.25 25.36 3.20
CA ILE A 112 -19.51 24.85 3.72
C ILE A 112 -19.61 23.39 3.30
N GLN A 113 -19.74 22.48 4.26
CA GLN A 113 -19.93 21.06 3.99
C GLN A 113 -21.40 20.67 4.10
N ASN A 114 -21.94 20.06 3.03
CA ASN A 114 -23.27 19.49 2.98
C ASN A 114 -23.18 18.01 2.55
N GLY A 115 -23.14 17.11 3.54
CA GLY A 115 -22.86 15.70 3.31
C GLY A 115 -21.48 15.50 2.67
N ASN A 116 -21.46 14.84 1.51
CA ASN A 116 -20.26 14.60 0.72
C ASN A 116 -19.84 15.79 -0.15
N ILE A 117 -20.51 16.94 -0.06
CA ILE A 117 -20.24 18.09 -0.92
C ILE A 117 -19.60 19.18 -0.09
N ILE A 118 -18.46 19.69 -0.55
CA ILE A 118 -17.86 20.90 -0.02
C ILE A 118 -18.09 22.03 -1.02
N GLU A 119 -18.55 23.16 -0.52
CA GLU A 119 -18.88 24.35 -1.30
C GLU A 119 -18.09 25.56 -0.77
N TRP A 120 -17.66 26.45 -1.66
CA TRP A 120 -17.07 27.73 -1.29
C TRP A 120 -17.38 28.81 -2.32
N GLN A 121 -17.51 30.05 -1.86
CA GLN A 121 -17.74 31.21 -2.72
C GLN A 121 -16.41 31.76 -3.23
N ASP A 122 -16.31 32.06 -4.53
CA ASP A 122 -15.15 32.77 -5.07
C ASP A 122 -15.45 33.57 -6.36
N ILE A 123 -14.48 34.38 -6.78
CA ILE A 123 -14.48 35.15 -8.02
C ILE A 123 -13.32 34.68 -8.91
N ILE A 124 -13.66 34.23 -10.12
CA ILE A 124 -12.71 33.82 -11.16
C ILE A 124 -12.78 34.81 -12.32
N ASN A 125 -11.72 35.59 -12.48
CA ASN A 125 -11.64 36.61 -13.52
C ASN A 125 -11.54 35.98 -14.92
N SER A 126 -12.20 36.57 -15.91
CA SER A 126 -12.00 36.20 -17.31
C SER A 126 -10.61 36.66 -17.79
N GLY A 127 -9.95 35.86 -18.63
CA GLY A 127 -8.67 36.22 -19.27
C GLY A 127 -7.41 36.19 -18.40
N ASN A 128 -7.53 35.99 -17.08
CA ASN A 128 -6.39 35.86 -16.17
C ASN A 128 -5.88 34.42 -16.06
N LEU A 129 -4.71 34.25 -15.43
CA LEU A 129 -4.23 32.93 -15.04
C LEU A 129 -5.27 32.25 -14.12
N PRO A 130 -5.64 30.98 -14.39
CA PRO A 130 -6.55 30.23 -13.54
C PRO A 130 -6.07 30.20 -12.08
N PRO A 131 -6.94 30.45 -11.10
CA PRO A 131 -6.62 30.18 -9.71
C PRO A 131 -6.45 28.68 -9.45
N LEU A 132 -5.63 28.36 -8.46
CA LEU A 132 -5.45 27.01 -7.94
C LEU A 132 -6.14 26.93 -6.57
N TYR A 133 -6.86 25.84 -6.33
CA TYR A 133 -7.47 25.56 -5.04
C TYR A 133 -6.85 24.30 -4.46
N SER A 134 -6.32 24.42 -3.26
CA SER A 134 -5.77 23.33 -2.47
C SER A 134 -6.80 22.94 -1.42
N ILE A 135 -7.19 21.66 -1.40
CA ILE A 135 -8.17 21.10 -0.47
C ILE A 135 -7.47 19.99 0.30
N GLU A 136 -7.38 20.14 1.61
CA GLU A 136 -6.74 19.17 2.49
C GLU A 136 -7.77 18.64 3.49
N TYR A 137 -7.79 17.33 3.72
CA TYR A 137 -8.62 16.71 4.74
C TYR A 137 -8.06 15.34 5.13
N ALA A 138 -8.38 14.89 6.35
CA ALA A 138 -8.09 13.54 6.80
C ALA A 138 -9.32 12.63 6.59
N LEU A 139 -9.10 11.40 6.18
CA LEU A 139 -10.15 10.38 6.02
C LEU A 139 -9.88 9.21 6.94
N LYS A 140 -10.85 8.80 7.75
CA LYS A 140 -10.74 7.55 8.52
C LYS A 140 -10.63 6.36 7.58
N SER A 141 -9.63 5.53 7.82
CA SER A 141 -9.36 4.35 7.02
C SER A 141 -9.47 3.11 7.88
N GLU A 142 -10.57 2.38 7.72
CA GLU A 142 -10.70 1.05 8.31
C GLU A 142 -9.95 0.06 7.42
N SER A 143 -8.90 -0.54 7.98
CA SER A 143 -8.13 -1.56 7.27
C SER A 143 -8.97 -2.82 7.13
N THR A 144 -9.35 -3.17 5.90
CA THR A 144 -10.16 -4.37 5.64
C THR A 144 -9.24 -5.57 5.41
N GLY A 145 -9.55 -6.70 6.08
CA GLY A 145 -8.81 -7.96 5.97
C GLY A 145 -7.65 -8.11 6.96
N LYS A 146 -7.68 -9.18 7.77
CA LYS A 146 -6.68 -9.47 8.83
C LYS A 146 -5.25 -9.71 8.33
N LEU A 147 -5.05 -9.99 7.04
CA LEU A 147 -3.77 -10.42 6.47
C LEU A 147 -3.11 -9.36 5.57
N THR A 148 -3.86 -8.62 4.77
CA THR A 148 -3.33 -7.65 3.78
C THR A 148 -3.56 -6.19 4.14
N GLY A 149 -4.45 -5.92 5.10
CA GLY A 149 -4.77 -4.59 5.58
C GLY A 149 -4.98 -3.57 4.46
N THR A 150 -6.08 -3.69 3.71
CA THR A 150 -6.37 -2.82 2.57
C THR A 150 -7.04 -1.54 3.04
N GLN A 151 -6.47 -0.39 2.66
CA GLN A 151 -7.04 0.94 2.87
C GLN A 151 -7.67 1.41 1.56
N THR A 152 -8.90 1.94 1.65
CA THR A 152 -9.65 2.39 0.47
C THR A 152 -9.94 3.88 0.56
N PHE A 153 -9.77 4.57 -0.56
CA PHE A 153 -10.23 5.94 -0.78
C PHE A 153 -11.06 5.99 -2.07
N THR A 154 -12.24 6.58 -2.02
CA THR A 154 -13.10 6.77 -3.20
C THR A 154 -13.15 8.24 -3.53
N LYS A 155 -13.14 8.61 -4.81
CA LYS A 155 -13.44 9.97 -5.27
C LYS A 155 -14.48 9.90 -6.37
N LYS A 156 -15.64 10.51 -6.11
CA LYS A 156 -16.61 10.80 -7.16
C LYS A 156 -16.22 12.07 -7.87
N LEU A 157 -16.19 11.98 -9.18
CA LEU A 157 -15.94 13.11 -10.05
C LEU A 157 -17.31 13.71 -10.44
N ALA A 158 -18.26 12.88 -10.89
CA ALA A 158 -19.49 13.33 -11.59
C ALA A 158 -20.51 14.21 -10.83
N VAL A 159 -20.41 14.40 -9.50
CA VAL A 159 -21.45 15.08 -8.69
C VAL A 159 -20.83 15.85 -7.54
N PRO A 160 -21.18 17.13 -7.26
CA PRO A 160 -21.73 18.19 -8.09
C PRO A 160 -20.62 19.20 -8.40
N THR A 161 -19.38 18.72 -8.51
CA THR A 161 -18.35 19.42 -9.27
C THR A 161 -18.96 19.70 -10.63
N ILE A 162 -18.98 20.96 -11.05
CA ILE A 162 -19.24 21.35 -12.44
C ILE A 162 -18.17 20.64 -13.29
N ILE A 163 -18.43 19.38 -13.63
CA ILE A 163 -17.66 18.64 -14.59
C ILE A 163 -18.25 19.01 -15.93
N ASN A 164 -17.82 20.18 -16.40
CA ASN A 164 -17.48 20.30 -17.79
C ASN A 164 -15.98 19.96 -17.90
N TYR A 165 -15.60 18.69 -17.71
CA TYR A 165 -14.37 18.16 -18.32
C TYR A 165 -14.61 18.10 -19.83
N ASN A 166 -14.93 19.24 -20.47
CA ASN A 166 -14.77 19.35 -21.90
C ASN A 166 -13.28 19.62 -22.11
N TYR A 167 -12.52 18.54 -21.93
CA TYR A 167 -11.08 18.51 -22.08
C TYR A 167 -10.80 18.67 -23.57
N GLU A 168 -10.57 19.92 -23.98
CA GLU A 168 -9.93 20.20 -25.24
C GLU A 168 -8.55 19.57 -25.15
N GLY A 169 -8.40 18.40 -25.77
CA GLY A 169 -7.26 17.49 -25.69
C GLY A 169 -5.91 18.15 -25.90
N LYS A 170 -5.40 18.86 -24.88
CA LYS A 170 -4.08 19.47 -24.90
C LYS A 170 -3.07 18.34 -24.75
N PRO A 171 -2.29 18.03 -25.79
CA PRO A 171 -1.27 17.00 -25.69
C PRO A 171 -0.28 17.42 -24.59
N GLY A 172 -0.07 16.55 -23.59
CA GLY A 172 0.94 16.74 -22.54
C GLY A 172 0.46 17.28 -21.18
N LEU A 173 -0.83 17.63 -20.99
CA LEU A 173 -1.35 18.09 -19.69
C LEU A 173 -2.44 17.15 -19.17
N PRO A 174 -2.15 16.17 -18.30
CA PRO A 174 -3.17 15.24 -17.83
C PRO A 174 -4.32 15.97 -17.12
N ALA A 175 -5.56 15.61 -17.47
CA ALA A 175 -6.77 16.15 -16.85
C ALA A 175 -6.87 15.72 -15.39
N ILE A 176 -6.55 14.45 -15.12
CA ILE A 176 -6.51 13.90 -13.77
C ILE A 176 -5.14 13.32 -13.51
N VAL A 177 -4.57 13.69 -12.36
CA VAL A 177 -3.37 13.08 -11.82
C VAL A 177 -3.73 12.49 -10.46
N ILE A 178 -3.39 11.23 -10.26
CA ILE A 178 -3.59 10.56 -8.97
C ILE A 178 -2.21 10.18 -8.47
N LYS A 179 -1.81 10.71 -7.32
CA LYS A 179 -0.57 10.34 -6.65
C LYS A 179 -0.92 9.59 -5.37
N VAL A 180 -0.40 8.39 -5.22
CA VAL A 180 -0.64 7.54 -4.07
C VAL A 180 0.68 7.26 -3.39
N THR A 181 0.83 7.74 -2.16
CA THR A 181 1.99 7.53 -1.31
C THR A 181 1.66 6.46 -0.27
N GLY A 182 2.44 5.39 -0.27
CA GLY A 182 2.20 4.27 0.64
C GLY A 182 3.48 3.58 1.11
N PRO A 183 3.38 2.72 2.14
CA PRO A 183 4.54 2.02 2.69
C PRO A 183 5.31 1.25 1.60
N ALA A 184 6.61 1.08 1.80
CA ALA A 184 7.44 0.30 0.88
C ALA A 184 6.86 -1.11 0.67
N GLY A 185 6.76 -1.52 -0.60
CA GLY A 185 6.17 -2.82 -0.96
C GLY A 185 4.64 -2.87 -0.98
N SER A 186 3.95 -1.73 -0.79
CA SER A 186 2.50 -1.66 -0.99
C SER A 186 2.12 -1.80 -2.47
N SER A 187 0.99 -2.48 -2.72
CA SER A 187 0.33 -2.47 -4.02
C SER A 187 -0.77 -1.41 -4.03
N VAL A 188 -0.96 -0.80 -5.19
CA VAL A 188 -2.00 0.20 -5.43
C VAL A 188 -2.81 -0.28 -6.62
N GLU A 189 -4.12 -0.41 -6.42
CA GLU A 189 -5.09 -0.67 -7.48
C GLU A 189 -6.04 0.52 -7.62
N LEU A 190 -6.33 0.90 -8.87
CA LEU A 190 -7.31 1.92 -9.21
C LEU A 190 -8.50 1.24 -9.88
N LEU A 191 -9.70 1.43 -9.33
CA LEU A 191 -10.94 0.86 -9.84
C LEU A 191 -11.94 1.97 -10.20
N ASP A 192 -12.83 1.72 -11.14
CA ASP A 192 -14.00 2.56 -11.40
C ASP A 192 -15.13 2.26 -10.39
N GLY A 193 -16.22 3.03 -10.44
CA GLY A 193 -17.41 2.81 -9.60
C GLY A 193 -18.14 1.48 -9.85
N ASN A 194 -17.73 0.68 -10.83
CA ASN A 194 -18.23 -0.68 -11.08
C ASN A 194 -17.23 -1.76 -10.65
N GLY A 195 -16.08 -1.39 -10.07
CA GLY A 195 -15.01 -2.30 -9.67
C GLY A 195 -14.07 -2.74 -10.80
N ASN A 196 -14.13 -2.12 -11.98
CA ASN A 196 -13.21 -2.43 -13.09
C ASN A 196 -11.89 -1.67 -12.92
N LYS A 197 -10.76 -2.33 -13.22
CA LYS A 197 -9.44 -1.68 -13.18
C LYS A 197 -9.33 -0.53 -14.17
N LEU A 198 -8.86 0.61 -13.68
CA LEU A 198 -8.55 1.79 -14.49
C LEU A 198 -7.14 1.68 -15.08
N THR A 199 -7.02 1.96 -16.37
CA THR A 199 -5.73 2.03 -17.08
C THR A 199 -5.33 3.49 -17.25
N ALA A 200 -4.22 3.89 -16.65
CA ALA A 200 -3.65 5.23 -16.82
C ALA A 200 -2.87 5.34 -18.14
N ASP A 201 -2.82 6.53 -18.72
CA ASP A 201 -2.05 6.81 -19.93
C ASP A 201 -0.55 6.76 -19.65
N ASN A 202 -0.16 7.18 -18.45
CA ASN A 202 1.21 7.14 -17.96
C ASN A 202 1.24 6.84 -16.46
N ILE A 203 2.17 5.97 -16.07
CA ILE A 203 2.46 5.65 -14.68
C ILE A 203 3.93 5.96 -14.44
N SER A 204 4.23 6.70 -13.37
CA SER A 204 5.59 6.94 -12.90
C SER A 204 5.69 6.71 -11.40
N GLU A 205 6.90 6.42 -10.92
CA GLU A 205 7.18 6.28 -9.50
C GLU A 205 8.07 7.42 -9.02
N ASP A 206 7.82 7.93 -7.82
CA ASP A 206 8.60 8.97 -7.15
C ASP A 206 8.75 8.60 -5.66
N GLY A 207 9.90 8.02 -5.32
CA GLY A 207 10.15 7.45 -4.00
C GLY A 207 9.12 6.36 -3.65
N ASN A 208 8.36 6.59 -2.58
CA ASN A 208 7.28 5.69 -2.13
C ASN A 208 5.92 6.01 -2.77
N SER A 209 5.90 6.84 -3.82
CA SER A 209 4.68 7.30 -4.47
C SER A 209 4.53 6.71 -5.87
N LYS A 210 3.31 6.33 -6.23
CA LYS A 210 2.91 5.99 -7.60
C LYS A 210 2.03 7.10 -8.16
N ILE A 211 2.36 7.58 -9.35
CA ILE A 211 1.65 8.68 -10.01
C ILE A 211 1.02 8.16 -11.29
N TYR A 212 -0.30 8.26 -11.36
CA TYR A 212 -1.14 7.85 -12.47
C TYR A 212 -1.68 9.09 -13.17
N ARG A 213 -1.57 9.12 -14.49
CA ARG A 213 -2.00 10.27 -15.31
C ARG A 213 -3.06 9.85 -16.31
N PHE A 214 -4.15 10.62 -16.35
CA PHE A 214 -5.26 10.43 -17.28
C PHE A 214 -5.50 11.73 -18.04
N GLY A 215 -5.20 11.73 -19.33
CA GLY A 215 -5.49 12.81 -20.27
C GLY A 215 -6.98 12.87 -20.57
N THR A 216 -7.62 11.72 -20.88
CA THR A 216 -9.04 11.64 -21.23
C THR A 216 -9.78 10.63 -20.35
N PRO A 217 -9.98 10.92 -19.05
CA PRO A 217 -10.64 9.99 -18.13
C PRO A 217 -12.07 9.67 -18.61
N GLN A 218 -12.36 8.38 -18.79
CA GLN A 218 -13.70 7.89 -19.17
C GLN A 218 -14.54 7.46 -17.96
N PHE A 219 -13.98 7.56 -16.75
CA PHE A 219 -14.61 7.16 -15.51
C PHE A 219 -15.18 8.37 -14.76
N LYS A 220 -16.23 8.11 -13.98
CA LYS A 220 -16.94 9.12 -13.17
C LYS A 220 -16.61 9.05 -11.69
N GLU A 221 -15.93 7.99 -11.30
CA GLU A 221 -15.56 7.64 -9.94
C GLU A 221 -14.27 6.85 -10.00
N VAL A 222 -13.38 7.09 -9.05
CA VAL A 222 -12.16 6.31 -8.85
C VAL A 222 -12.12 5.83 -7.41
N GLU A 223 -11.90 4.53 -7.25
CA GLU A 223 -11.57 3.91 -5.98
C GLU A 223 -10.08 3.55 -5.99
N ILE A 224 -9.38 3.92 -4.94
CA ILE A 224 -7.95 3.71 -4.72
C ILE A 224 -7.82 2.72 -3.59
N GLN A 225 -7.31 1.53 -3.89
CA GLN A 225 -7.02 0.50 -2.90
C GLN A 225 -5.52 0.42 -2.67
N ILE A 226 -5.10 0.64 -1.43
CA ILE A 226 -3.72 0.56 -0.98
C ILE A 226 -3.60 -0.69 -0.10
N SER A 227 -2.95 -1.73 -0.61
CA SER A 227 -2.78 -2.98 0.12
C SER A 227 -1.33 -3.13 0.57
N ARG A 228 -1.13 -3.53 1.83
CA ARG A 228 0.20 -3.88 2.31
C ARG A 228 0.49 -5.31 1.92
N SER A 229 1.60 -5.55 1.22
CA SER A 229 2.07 -6.90 1.00
C SER A 229 2.42 -7.51 2.36
N SER A 230 1.69 -8.55 2.78
CA SER A 230 1.91 -9.27 4.04
C SER A 230 3.23 -10.05 4.07
N VAL A 231 3.97 -10.02 2.95
CA VAL A 231 5.22 -10.75 2.78
C VAL A 231 6.29 -9.76 2.41
N SER A 232 7.11 -9.38 3.39
CA SER A 232 8.38 -8.73 3.10
C SER A 232 9.19 -9.67 2.20
N SER A 233 9.86 -9.16 1.17
CA SER A 233 10.67 -9.96 0.24
C SER A 233 11.66 -10.92 0.93
N SER A 234 12.05 -10.63 2.16
CA SER A 234 12.87 -11.48 3.04
C SER A 234 12.18 -12.78 3.50
N GLN A 235 10.85 -12.82 3.59
CA GLN A 235 10.09 -14.02 3.95
C GLN A 235 9.91 -14.96 2.75
N ILE A 236 9.82 -14.42 1.52
CA ILE A 236 9.72 -15.22 0.29
C ILE A 236 10.96 -16.09 0.11
N THR A 237 12.15 -15.56 0.41
CA THR A 237 13.40 -16.34 0.33
C THR A 237 13.37 -17.57 1.25
N GLY A 238 12.80 -17.46 2.46
CA GLY A 238 12.64 -18.58 3.37
C GLY A 238 11.73 -19.68 2.83
N TYR A 239 10.54 -19.30 2.32
CA TYR A 239 9.58 -20.26 1.79
C TYR A 239 10.05 -20.91 0.47
N VAL A 240 10.81 -20.20 -0.36
CA VAL A 240 11.42 -20.78 -1.58
C VAL A 240 12.47 -21.83 -1.23
N ILE A 241 13.31 -21.58 -0.21
CA ILE A 241 14.31 -22.56 0.25
C ILE A 241 13.62 -23.81 0.83
N ILE A 242 12.59 -23.61 1.66
CA ILE A 242 11.81 -24.71 2.25
C ILE A 242 11.09 -25.52 1.16
N GLY A 243 10.49 -24.85 0.17
CA GLY A 243 9.84 -25.50 -0.97
C GLY A 243 10.81 -26.33 -1.82
N ILE A 244 12.02 -25.82 -2.06
CA ILE A 244 13.09 -26.55 -2.77
C ILE A 244 13.56 -27.76 -1.96
N LEU A 245 13.68 -27.65 -0.63
CA LEU A 245 14.06 -28.76 0.25
C LEU A 245 13.01 -29.88 0.25
N ILE A 246 11.72 -29.54 0.33
CA ILE A 246 10.62 -30.52 0.24
C ILE A 246 10.64 -31.21 -1.13
N LEU A 247 10.82 -30.46 -2.21
CA LEU A 247 10.97 -31.02 -3.55
C LEU A 247 12.17 -31.95 -3.65
N LEU A 248 13.32 -31.61 -3.05
CA LEU A 248 14.50 -32.47 -3.02
C LEU A 248 14.26 -33.77 -2.24
N VAL A 249 13.59 -33.70 -1.09
CA VAL A 249 13.24 -34.90 -0.29
C VAL A 249 12.28 -35.81 -1.04
N ILE A 250 11.26 -35.27 -1.71
CA ILE A 250 10.30 -36.06 -2.51
C ILE A 250 10.95 -36.60 -3.80
N SER A 251 11.89 -35.85 -4.38
CA SER A 251 12.64 -36.27 -5.58
C SER A 251 13.73 -37.29 -5.26
N TYR A 252 14.23 -37.32 -4.02
CA TYR A 252 15.35 -38.18 -3.60
C TYR A 252 15.09 -39.67 -3.82
N PRO A 253 13.93 -40.26 -3.44
CA PRO A 253 13.62 -41.66 -3.73
C PRO A 253 13.67 -42.01 -5.23
N ILE A 254 13.24 -41.07 -6.08
CA ILE A 254 13.16 -41.24 -7.52
C ILE A 254 14.58 -41.19 -8.13
N LEU A 255 15.40 -40.23 -7.68
CA LEU A 255 16.79 -40.08 -8.11
C LEU A 255 17.71 -41.22 -7.58
N ARG A 256 17.46 -41.70 -6.35
CA ARG A 256 18.17 -42.82 -5.72
C ARG A 256 18.03 -44.12 -6.50
N LYS A 257 16.86 -44.38 -7.11
CA LYS A 257 16.64 -45.60 -7.90
C LYS A 257 17.40 -45.59 -9.24
N LYS A 258 17.70 -44.43 -9.81
CA LYS A 258 18.32 -44.30 -11.14
C LYS A 258 19.84 -44.01 -11.12
N SER A 259 20.39 -43.53 -10.00
CA SER A 259 21.78 -43.08 -9.92
C SER A 259 22.69 -44.03 -9.12
N LYS A 260 23.59 -44.75 -9.81
CA LYS A 260 24.66 -45.54 -9.16
C LYS A 260 25.69 -44.66 -8.44
N LYS A 261 25.82 -43.38 -8.81
CA LYS A 261 26.79 -42.44 -8.21
C LYS A 261 26.40 -41.97 -6.80
N ILE A 262 25.10 -41.87 -6.50
CA ILE A 262 24.62 -41.45 -5.17
C ILE A 262 24.86 -42.54 -4.11
N LYS A 263 24.67 -43.82 -4.48
CA LYS A 263 24.97 -44.97 -3.59
C LYS A 263 26.44 -45.02 -3.16
N GLY A 264 27.38 -44.73 -4.08
CA GLY A 264 28.81 -44.71 -3.76
C GLY A 264 29.26 -43.54 -2.87
N PHE A 265 28.41 -42.53 -2.66
CA PHE A 265 28.67 -41.42 -1.74
C PHE A 265 28.19 -41.75 -0.31
N GLU A 266 27.05 -42.44 -0.17
CA GLU A 266 26.53 -42.91 1.15
C GLU A 266 27.48 -43.92 1.81
N GLU A 267 28.05 -44.86 1.05
CA GLU A 267 28.97 -45.89 1.58
C GLU A 267 30.25 -45.28 2.18
N LYS A 268 30.70 -44.14 1.65
CA LYS A 268 31.88 -43.44 2.18
C LYS A 268 31.62 -42.74 3.52
N PHE A 269 30.40 -42.30 3.77
CA PHE A 269 30.03 -41.68 5.05
C PHE A 269 29.77 -42.71 6.15
N GLN A 270 29.17 -43.86 5.82
CA GLN A 270 28.96 -44.93 6.82
C GLN A 270 30.25 -45.60 7.28
N GLY A 271 31.30 -45.63 6.45
CA GLY A 271 32.62 -46.14 6.84
C GLY A 271 33.34 -45.28 7.90
N SER A 272 32.95 -44.02 8.08
CA SER A 272 33.61 -43.06 8.97
C SER A 272 33.08 -43.06 10.42
N LEU A 273 31.96 -43.72 10.69
CA LEU A 273 31.23 -43.59 11.97
C LEU A 273 31.18 -44.87 12.83
N LYS A 274 31.83 -45.97 12.41
CA LYS A 274 31.88 -47.22 13.20
C LYS A 274 33.24 -47.41 13.88
N GLY A 275 33.38 -46.77 15.05
CA GLY A 275 34.38 -47.12 16.04
C GLY A 275 33.76 -47.14 17.43
N ARG A 276 33.81 -48.32 18.07
CA ARG A 276 33.58 -48.64 19.49
C ARG A 276 32.23 -49.30 19.87
N GLU A 277 32.36 -50.63 20.02
CA GLU A 277 31.57 -51.66 20.75
C GLU A 277 31.18 -51.24 22.20
N GLU A 278 30.26 -51.84 22.98
CA GLU A 278 29.49 -53.10 22.96
C GLU A 278 28.45 -53.11 24.12
N LYS A 279 27.46 -54.03 24.03
CA LYS A 279 26.80 -54.85 25.09
C LYS A 279 25.60 -54.33 25.94
N GLY A 280 24.49 -55.10 25.87
CA GLY A 280 23.68 -55.49 27.05
C GLY A 280 22.15 -55.67 26.88
N SER A 281 21.69 -56.92 26.66
CA SER A 281 20.42 -57.61 27.09
C SER A 281 19.02 -56.90 27.06
N LYS A 282 18.02 -57.39 26.29
CA LYS A 282 16.86 -58.29 26.65
C LYS A 282 15.88 -57.71 27.71
N GLU A 283 14.53 -57.80 27.68
CA GLU A 283 13.45 -58.41 26.86
C GLU A 283 12.09 -57.84 27.39
N GLU A 284 11.09 -57.66 26.51
CA GLU A 284 9.60 -57.50 26.64
C GLU A 284 8.89 -56.90 27.89
N THR A 285 7.96 -55.94 27.71
CA THR A 285 6.47 -56.10 27.61
C THR A 285 5.70 -54.79 27.96
N SER A 286 4.75 -54.40 27.09
CA SER A 286 3.48 -53.64 27.27
C SER A 286 3.33 -52.43 28.21
N GLY A 287 2.73 -51.35 27.67
CA GLY A 287 1.69 -50.57 28.38
C GLY A 287 1.93 -49.06 28.46
N ASP A 288 1.21 -48.31 27.61
CA ASP A 288 0.87 -46.87 27.65
C ASP A 288 1.75 -45.90 28.47
N GLU A 289 2.57 -45.14 27.75
CA GLU A 289 2.89 -43.74 28.07
C GLU A 289 3.10 -43.00 26.74
N VAL A 290 2.33 -41.93 26.50
CA VAL A 290 2.52 -41.04 25.34
C VAL A 290 3.76 -40.20 25.62
N ASP A 291 4.92 -40.80 25.33
CA ASP A 291 6.22 -40.20 25.53
C ASP A 291 6.63 -39.45 24.25
N LEU A 292 6.53 -38.12 24.30
CA LEU A 292 6.98 -37.20 23.26
C LEU A 292 8.51 -37.02 23.32
N GLU A 293 9.26 -38.11 23.10
CA GLU A 293 10.70 -38.07 22.86
C GLU A 293 11.05 -38.78 21.54
N ALA A 294 10.81 -38.10 20.41
CA ALA A 294 11.43 -38.50 19.13
C ALA A 294 11.46 -37.34 18.13
N THR A 295 12.39 -36.40 18.33
CA THR A 295 13.12 -35.67 17.26
C THR A 295 14.21 -34.82 17.90
N GLN A 296 15.12 -35.50 18.63
CA GLN A 296 16.42 -34.93 18.97
C GLN A 296 17.39 -35.34 17.87
N ALA A 297 17.95 -34.33 17.18
CA ALA A 297 19.16 -34.34 16.36
C ALA A 297 18.94 -33.78 14.95
N GLU A 298 18.64 -32.48 14.80
CA GLU A 298 19.02 -31.74 13.57
C GLU A 298 18.88 -30.22 13.67
N ASP A 299 19.00 -29.65 14.88
CA ASP A 299 18.97 -28.18 15.07
C ASP A 299 19.98 -27.70 16.13
N ASP A 300 21.05 -28.48 16.32
CA ASP A 300 22.17 -28.15 17.22
C ASP A 300 23.23 -27.30 16.50
N THR A 301 23.22 -27.23 15.17
CA THR A 301 24.31 -26.66 14.36
C THR A 301 24.32 -25.13 14.32
N GLU A 302 23.16 -24.46 14.41
CA GLU A 302 23.08 -22.98 14.33
C GLU A 302 23.39 -22.28 15.67
N LEU A 303 23.21 -22.98 16.79
CA LEU A 303 23.52 -22.45 18.13
C LEU A 303 24.90 -22.87 18.65
N SER A 304 25.48 -23.95 18.13
CA SER A 304 26.80 -24.47 18.54
C SER A 304 27.99 -23.58 18.13
N THR A 305 27.81 -22.71 17.12
CA THR A 305 28.85 -21.78 16.65
C THR A 305 28.86 -20.43 17.38
N LYS A 306 27.91 -20.18 18.29
CA LYS A 306 27.79 -18.91 19.02
C LYS A 306 28.65 -18.88 20.27
N THR A 307 29.15 -17.70 20.62
CA THR A 307 29.94 -17.52 21.84
C THR A 307 29.07 -17.66 23.10
N LYS A 308 29.71 -17.95 24.23
CA LYS A 308 29.02 -18.07 25.53
C LYS A 308 28.24 -16.80 25.87
N GLU A 309 28.80 -15.62 25.58
CA GLU A 309 28.13 -14.33 25.81
C GLU A 309 26.87 -14.16 24.94
N GLU A 310 26.91 -14.56 23.68
CA GLU A 310 25.75 -14.49 22.77
C GLU A 310 24.62 -15.43 23.19
N LEU A 311 24.97 -16.63 23.67
CA LEU A 311 24.01 -17.60 24.18
C LEU A 311 23.33 -17.12 25.47
N VAL A 312 24.09 -16.50 26.38
CA VAL A 312 23.54 -15.88 27.60
C VAL A 312 22.62 -14.71 27.26
N SER A 313 23.01 -13.85 26.31
CA SER A 313 22.17 -12.74 25.85
C SER A 313 20.84 -13.24 25.26
N LYS A 314 20.90 -14.26 24.39
CA LYS A 314 19.70 -14.87 23.78
C LYS A 314 18.82 -15.59 24.81
N LYS A 315 19.42 -16.21 25.83
CA LYS A 315 18.69 -16.79 26.97
C LYS A 315 17.88 -15.72 27.71
N ASN A 316 18.48 -14.58 28.01
CA ASN A 316 17.83 -13.49 28.73
C ASN A 316 16.68 -12.87 27.91
N ASP A 317 16.86 -12.69 26.60
CA ASP A 317 15.80 -12.22 25.69
C ASP A 317 14.61 -13.20 25.68
N LEU A 318 14.85 -14.51 25.58
CA LEU A 318 13.79 -15.52 25.62
C LEU A 318 13.05 -15.57 26.96
N ILE A 319 13.75 -15.39 28.08
CA ILE A 319 13.11 -15.29 29.40
C ILE A 319 12.19 -14.08 29.46
N SER A 320 12.67 -12.91 29.03
CA SER A 320 11.88 -11.67 28.98
C SER A 320 10.62 -11.82 28.12
N ARG A 321 10.74 -12.46 26.94
CA ARG A 321 9.58 -12.74 26.08
C ARG A 321 8.59 -13.72 26.71
N LEU A 322 9.07 -14.74 27.42
CA LEU A 322 8.21 -15.69 28.14
C LEU A 322 7.46 -15.01 29.31
N GLU A 323 8.12 -14.09 30.02
CA GLU A 323 7.48 -13.31 31.09
C GLU A 323 6.42 -12.37 30.53
N LYS A 324 6.72 -11.67 29.43
CA LYS A 324 5.73 -10.85 28.73
C LYS A 324 4.53 -11.68 28.25
N LEU A 325 4.78 -12.83 27.63
CA LEU A 325 3.72 -13.73 27.15
C LEU A 325 2.81 -14.21 28.29
N LYS A 326 3.38 -14.54 29.46
CA LYS A 326 2.61 -14.89 30.66
C LYS A 326 1.77 -13.72 31.17
N LYS A 327 2.32 -12.51 31.15
CA LYS A 327 1.60 -11.31 31.55
C LYS A 327 0.43 -11.02 30.60
N ASP A 328 0.68 -11.05 29.30
CA ASP A 328 -0.34 -10.82 28.27
C ASP A 328 -1.49 -11.85 28.37
N TYR A 329 -1.17 -13.10 28.72
CA TYR A 329 -2.17 -14.13 29.02
C TYR A 329 -2.96 -13.86 30.31
N ALA A 330 -2.28 -13.50 31.40
CA ALA A 330 -2.94 -13.17 32.67
C ALA A 330 -3.84 -11.92 32.58
N ASP A 331 -3.46 -10.97 31.73
CA ASP A 331 -4.22 -9.75 31.45
C ASP A 331 -5.40 -9.99 30.48
N GLY A 332 -5.58 -11.22 29.97
CA GLY A 332 -6.66 -11.60 29.06
C GLY A 332 -6.46 -11.14 27.61
N ASN A 333 -5.24 -10.75 27.24
CA ASN A 333 -4.90 -10.27 25.89
C ASN A 333 -4.53 -11.41 24.92
N LEU A 334 -4.49 -12.65 25.38
CA LEU A 334 -4.16 -13.85 24.59
C LEU A 334 -5.16 -14.96 24.89
N MET A 335 -5.57 -15.68 23.85
CA MET A 335 -6.35 -16.92 23.98
C MET A 335 -5.46 -18.08 24.43
N ASP A 336 -6.04 -19.13 25.04
CA ASP A 336 -5.33 -20.32 25.51
C ASP A 336 -4.50 -20.97 24.38
N GLU A 337 -5.06 -21.04 23.17
CA GLU A 337 -4.39 -21.61 22.00
C GLU A 337 -3.18 -20.76 21.55
N GLU A 338 -3.34 -19.44 21.51
CA GLU A 338 -2.26 -18.51 21.11
C GLU A 338 -1.13 -18.48 22.15
N TYR A 339 -1.47 -18.60 23.43
CA TYR A 339 -0.49 -18.71 24.52
C TYR A 339 0.37 -19.97 24.36
N GLU A 340 -0.24 -21.13 24.16
CA GLU A 340 0.51 -22.39 24.03
C GLU A 340 1.32 -22.46 22.73
N GLU A 341 0.77 -21.99 21.60
CA GLU A 341 1.49 -21.92 20.32
C GLU A 341 2.77 -21.07 20.40
N LEU A 342 2.73 -19.95 21.14
CA LEU A 342 3.89 -19.06 21.31
C LEU A 342 4.84 -19.52 22.42
N ARG A 343 4.32 -20.16 23.48
CA ARG A 343 5.11 -20.62 24.63
C ARG A 343 6.02 -21.81 24.29
N ILE A 344 5.50 -22.79 23.57
CA ILE A 344 6.21 -24.03 23.20
C ILE A 344 7.55 -23.76 22.48
N PRO A 345 7.62 -22.93 21.42
CA PRO A 345 8.89 -22.67 20.74
C PRO A 345 9.89 -21.91 21.61
N TYR A 346 9.45 -20.97 22.45
CA TYR A 346 10.33 -20.26 23.38
C TYR A 346 10.92 -21.19 24.45
N GLN A 347 10.11 -22.08 25.04
CA GLN A 347 10.59 -23.07 25.99
C GLN A 347 11.55 -24.08 25.35
N ARG A 348 11.26 -24.52 24.12
CA ARG A 348 12.14 -25.42 23.37
C ARG A 348 13.51 -24.77 23.10
N ASN A 349 13.53 -23.52 22.67
CA ASN A 349 14.77 -22.78 22.42
C ASN A 349 15.55 -22.51 23.71
N LEU A 350 14.87 -22.20 24.81
CA LEU A 350 15.50 -22.00 26.11
C LEU A 350 16.13 -23.30 26.64
N LYS A 351 15.45 -24.45 26.47
CA LYS A 351 15.99 -25.79 26.80
C LYS A 351 17.23 -26.12 25.96
N LYS A 352 17.23 -25.78 24.67
CA LYS A 352 18.41 -25.94 23.79
C LYS A 352 19.59 -25.08 24.23
N ILE A 353 19.37 -23.80 24.50
CA ILE A 353 20.44 -22.89 24.95
C ILE A 353 21.03 -23.35 26.28
N ASN A 354 20.20 -23.77 27.24
CA ASN A 354 20.70 -24.31 28.51
C ASN A 354 21.55 -25.57 28.31
N ARG A 355 21.13 -26.52 27.46
CA ARG A 355 21.93 -27.71 27.13
C ARG A 355 23.27 -27.38 26.48
N ILE A 356 23.35 -26.32 25.68
CA ILE A 356 24.61 -25.90 25.04
C ILE A 356 25.50 -25.18 26.06
N LEU A 357 24.94 -24.31 26.90
CA LEU A 357 25.69 -23.65 27.98
C LEU A 357 26.25 -24.65 28.99
N GLU A 358 25.49 -25.68 29.37
CA GLU A 358 25.94 -26.79 30.24
C GLU A 358 27.09 -27.61 29.61
N LYS A 359 27.16 -27.70 28.28
CA LYS A 359 28.27 -28.37 27.57
C LYS A 359 29.51 -27.47 27.40
N MET A 360 29.39 -26.17 27.67
CA MET A 360 30.47 -25.17 27.56
C MET A 360 31.08 -24.79 28.92
N GLU A 361 30.51 -25.26 30.02
CA GLU A 361 31.10 -25.24 31.37
C GLU A 361 31.92 -26.51 31.61
#